data_AF-A0A267GM07-F1
#
_entry.id   AF-A0A267GM07-F1
#
_cell.length_a   1.000
_cell.length_b   1.000
_cell.length_c   1.000
_cell.angle_alpha   90.00
_cell.angle_beta   90.00
_cell.angle_gamma   90.00
#
_symmetry.space_group_name_H-M   'P 1'
#
loop_
_entity.id
_entity.type
_entity.pdbx_description
1 polymer ?
#
loop_
_entity_poly.entity_id
_entity_poly.type
_entity_poly.pdbx_seq_one_letter_code
_entity_poly.pdbx_strand_id
1 'polypeptide(L)'
;TPKLEDMDYVRFTSVRFRGKSYEETILQLKSALEEEYKSKGATSVSPRIFLHKSLPDAIIIENILVAEKSLSQTYPRLYVDPLCGVAVLRGSDIFAGGVIGIEPGASKDCPVSVYACLEKFNAGFTKAYTGATRFLGNGLLVMERKQLLGDIHANSGVAVRMTQPLVVCPSFQSCLFQSGNLVAQNLPSLVCARVLDAQPGQTVLDMCCAPRRKCLHLADLMQMQGTLIAIDKSAKRLNTVAEQAVKLVY
;
A
#
# COMPACT_ATOMS: atom_id res chain seq x y z
N THR A 1 -8.69 14.99 11.25
CA THR A 1 -7.46 15.16 10.46
C THR A 1 -6.44 14.27 11.10
N PRO A 2 -5.74 13.39 10.36
CA PRO A 2 -4.70 12.56 10.97
C PRO A 2 -3.66 13.48 11.64
N LYS A 3 -3.29 13.15 12.88
CA LYS A 3 -2.28 13.87 13.65
C LYS A 3 -0.88 13.49 13.15
N LEU A 4 0.14 14.27 13.50
CA LEU A 4 1.55 13.94 13.19
C LEU A 4 1.93 12.54 13.69
N GLU A 5 1.38 12.13 14.83
CA GLU A 5 1.51 10.81 15.46
C GLU A 5 0.89 9.67 14.61
N ASP A 6 -0.08 9.97 13.75
CA ASP A 6 -0.71 8.98 12.84
C ASP A 6 0.15 8.72 11.58
N MET A 7 1.20 9.53 11.36
CA MET A 7 2.20 9.39 10.28
C MET A 7 3.45 8.65 10.77
N ASP A 8 3.32 7.85 11.82
CA ASP A 8 4.39 7.00 12.28
C ASP A 8 4.67 5.88 11.28
N TYR A 9 5.97 5.66 11.09
CA TYR A 9 6.47 4.60 10.24
C TYR A 9 5.99 3.24 10.76
N VAL A 10 5.39 2.45 9.86
CA VAL A 10 4.99 1.08 10.17
C VAL A 10 6.21 0.18 10.06
N ARG A 11 6.71 -0.33 11.19
CA ARG A 11 7.89 -1.21 11.21
C ARG A 11 7.71 -2.54 10.47
N PHE A 12 6.49 -3.06 10.46
CA PHE A 12 6.21 -4.39 9.93
C PHE A 12 5.06 -4.37 8.92
N THR A 13 5.30 -4.91 7.74
CA THR A 13 4.27 -5.22 6.77
C THR A 13 3.81 -6.66 6.98
N SER A 14 2.49 -6.86 7.06
CA SER A 14 1.89 -8.20 7.17
C SER A 14 1.26 -8.60 5.84
N VAL A 15 1.51 -9.85 5.46
CA VAL A 15 0.99 -10.45 4.25
C VAL A 15 0.43 -11.81 4.61
N ARG A 16 -0.76 -12.11 4.07
CA ARG A 16 -1.38 -13.41 4.20
C ARG A 16 -0.87 -14.35 3.12
N PHE A 17 -0.47 -15.54 3.53
CA PHE A 17 -0.05 -16.64 2.67
C PHE A 17 -1.25 -17.49 2.21
N ARG A 18 -1.28 -17.81 0.91
CA ARG A 18 -2.22 -18.75 0.26
C ARG A 18 -1.53 -19.74 -0.67
N GLY A 19 -0.20 -19.72 -0.74
CA GLY A 19 0.56 -20.57 -1.65
C GLY A 19 0.50 -22.05 -1.27
N LYS A 20 0.98 -22.92 -2.17
CA LYS A 20 1.09 -24.37 -1.90
C LYS A 20 2.29 -24.72 -1.01
N SER A 21 3.41 -24.02 -1.20
CA SER A 21 4.67 -24.23 -0.47
C SER A 21 5.16 -22.92 0.15
N TYR A 22 5.43 -22.93 1.47
CA TYR A 22 6.02 -21.79 2.17
C TYR A 22 7.42 -21.50 1.66
N GLU A 23 8.23 -22.53 1.46
CA GLU A 23 9.64 -22.39 1.07
C GLU A 23 9.78 -21.70 -0.29
N GLU A 24 9.04 -22.18 -1.29
CA GLU A 24 9.02 -21.59 -2.63
C GLU A 24 8.53 -20.14 -2.60
N THR A 25 7.45 -19.88 -1.85
CA THR A 25 6.85 -18.55 -1.77
C THR A 25 7.77 -17.56 -1.05
N ILE A 26 8.45 -17.97 0.02
CA ILE A 26 9.41 -17.13 0.73
C ILE A 26 10.63 -16.85 -0.16
N LEU A 27 11.10 -17.83 -0.93
CA LEU A 27 12.22 -17.65 -1.85
C LEU A 27 11.89 -16.65 -2.95
N GLN A 28 10.71 -16.80 -3.59
CA GLN A 28 10.20 -15.87 -4.58
C GLN A 28 10.01 -14.46 -4.00
N LEU A 29 9.40 -14.38 -2.81
CA LEU A 29 9.20 -13.13 -2.10
C LEU A 29 10.53 -12.43 -1.81
N LYS A 30 11.52 -13.17 -1.30
CA LYS A 30 12.85 -12.64 -0.99
C LYS A 30 13.52 -12.07 -2.25
N SER A 31 13.57 -12.85 -3.32
CA SER A 31 14.20 -12.44 -4.59
C SER A 31 13.54 -11.18 -5.16
N ALA A 32 12.22 -11.13 -5.20
CA ALA A 32 11.51 -9.98 -5.73
C ALA A 32 11.65 -8.73 -4.85
N LEU A 33 11.67 -8.89 -3.51
CA LEU A 33 11.91 -7.78 -2.60
C LEU A 33 13.34 -7.25 -2.72
N GLU A 34 14.34 -8.10 -2.94
CA GLU A 34 15.72 -7.67 -3.18
C GLU A 34 15.82 -6.80 -4.44
N GLU A 35 15.18 -7.22 -5.54
CA GLU A 35 15.12 -6.42 -6.77
C GLU A 35 14.37 -5.10 -6.57
N GLU A 36 13.22 -5.13 -5.89
CA GLU A 36 12.43 -3.94 -5.61
C GLU A 36 13.20 -2.96 -4.72
N TYR A 37 13.84 -3.44 -3.65
CA TYR A 37 14.58 -2.61 -2.70
C TYR A 37 15.82 -1.99 -3.37
N LYS A 38 16.49 -2.76 -4.24
CA LYS A 38 17.57 -2.25 -5.09
C LYS A 38 17.09 -1.13 -6.00
N SER A 39 15.92 -1.27 -6.63
CA SER A 39 15.32 -0.21 -7.46
C SER A 39 14.97 1.06 -6.66
N LYS A 40 14.71 0.91 -5.35
CA LYS A 40 14.38 1.98 -4.40
C LYS A 40 15.60 2.57 -3.67
N GLY A 41 16.81 2.23 -4.11
CA GLY A 41 18.07 2.74 -3.55
C GLY A 41 18.56 2.03 -2.28
N ALA A 42 17.92 0.94 -1.84
CA ALA A 42 18.31 0.12 -0.70
C ALA A 42 19.12 -1.12 -1.13
N THR A 43 20.27 -0.90 -1.76
CA THR A 43 21.11 -1.94 -2.40
C THR A 43 21.82 -2.89 -1.43
N SER A 44 22.07 -2.48 -0.19
CA SER A 44 22.91 -3.22 0.76
C SER A 44 22.14 -3.94 1.87
N VAL A 45 20.81 -4.03 1.75
CA VAL A 45 19.96 -4.59 2.82
C VAL A 45 19.13 -5.74 2.28
N SER A 46 19.41 -6.94 2.80
CA SER A 46 18.55 -8.11 2.57
C SER A 46 17.21 -7.91 3.28
N PRO A 47 16.07 -8.17 2.63
CA PRO A 47 14.76 -8.14 3.27
C PRO A 47 14.71 -9.18 4.39
N ARG A 48 14.15 -8.78 5.53
CA ARG A 48 13.95 -9.66 6.68
C ARG A 48 12.49 -10.12 6.72
N ILE A 49 12.31 -11.42 6.54
CA ILE A 49 11.00 -12.06 6.45
C ILE A 49 10.88 -13.04 7.62
N PHE A 50 9.76 -12.99 8.32
CA PHE A 50 9.46 -13.82 9.48
C PHE A 50 8.13 -14.54 9.27
N LEU A 51 8.06 -15.79 9.71
CA LEU A 51 6.81 -16.51 9.87
C LEU A 51 6.25 -16.22 11.26
N HIS A 52 4.95 -15.90 11.33
CA HIS A 52 4.32 -15.63 12.62
C HIS A 52 4.10 -16.94 13.39
N LYS A 53 4.58 -17.00 14.65
CA LYS A 53 4.57 -18.23 15.46
C LYS A 53 3.17 -18.82 15.68
N SER A 54 2.16 -17.97 15.86
CA SER A 54 0.79 -18.40 16.20
C SER A 54 -0.21 -18.29 15.03
N LEU A 55 0.18 -17.72 13.90
CA LEU A 55 -0.71 -17.48 12.76
C LEU A 55 -0.03 -18.10 11.54
N PRO A 56 -0.39 -19.35 11.15
CA PRO A 56 0.38 -20.07 10.16
C PRO A 56 0.40 -19.35 8.81
N ASP A 57 -0.73 -18.75 8.44
CA ASP A 57 -0.94 -18.01 7.20
C ASP A 57 -0.43 -16.55 7.24
N ALA A 58 0.35 -16.15 8.25
CA ALA A 58 0.87 -14.80 8.37
C ALA A 58 2.39 -14.74 8.13
N ILE A 59 2.77 -14.02 7.07
CA ILE A 59 4.15 -13.64 6.76
C ILE A 59 4.34 -12.19 7.18
N ILE A 60 5.42 -11.93 7.93
CA ILE A 60 5.78 -10.60 8.42
C ILE A 60 7.07 -10.16 7.75
N ILE A 61 7.08 -8.94 7.21
CA ILE A 61 8.22 -8.35 6.54
C ILE A 61 8.63 -7.12 7.37
N GLU A 62 9.88 -7.08 7.84
CA GLU A 62 10.42 -5.89 8.49
C GLU A 62 10.73 -4.85 7.40
N ASN A 63 10.11 -3.69 7.55
CA ASN A 63 10.33 -2.55 6.68
C ASN A 63 11.67 -1.89 7.08
N ILE A 64 12.21 -1.07 6.18
CA ILE A 64 13.49 -0.38 6.40
C ILE A 64 13.21 1.12 6.45
N LEU A 65 13.59 1.75 7.56
CA LEU A 65 13.58 3.21 7.68
C LEU A 65 14.93 3.75 7.22
N VAL A 66 14.91 4.55 6.16
CA VAL A 66 16.09 5.25 5.64
C VAL A 66 16.28 6.54 6.43
N ALA A 67 17.53 6.89 6.73
CA ALA A 67 17.82 8.14 7.42
C ALA A 67 17.46 9.33 6.53
N GLU A 68 16.61 10.24 7.00
CA GLU A 68 16.17 11.40 6.21
C GLU A 68 17.35 12.24 5.69
N LYS A 69 18.43 12.33 6.47
CA LYS A 69 19.67 13.06 6.09
C LYS A 69 20.44 12.44 4.93
N SER A 70 20.22 11.16 4.61
CA SER A 70 20.88 10.52 3.47
C SER A 70 20.17 10.75 2.14
N LEU A 71 19.00 11.40 2.16
CA LEU A 71 18.20 11.70 0.97
C LEU A 71 18.33 13.18 0.61
N SER A 72 18.63 13.46 -0.67
CA SER A 72 18.66 14.84 -1.15
C SER A 72 17.26 15.45 -1.15
N GLN A 73 17.10 16.60 -0.50
CA GLN A 73 15.84 17.37 -0.47
C GLN A 73 15.93 18.63 -1.33
N THR A 74 16.79 18.62 -2.37
CA THR A 74 17.04 19.77 -3.24
C THR A 74 16.15 19.82 -4.48
N TYR A 75 15.37 18.77 -4.73
CA TYR A 75 14.49 18.70 -5.88
C TYR A 75 13.24 19.57 -5.69
N PRO A 76 12.54 19.96 -6.77
CA PRO A 76 11.26 20.64 -6.68
C PRO A 76 10.28 19.87 -5.79
N ARG A 77 9.60 20.58 -4.88
CA ARG A 77 8.72 19.92 -3.91
C ARG A 77 7.38 19.56 -4.52
N LEU A 78 6.91 18.36 -4.21
CA LEU A 78 5.57 17.89 -4.52
C LEU A 78 4.82 17.61 -3.21
N TYR A 79 3.60 18.11 -3.13
CA TYR A 79 2.76 18.03 -1.95
C TYR A 79 1.62 17.04 -2.17
N VAL A 80 1.44 16.13 -1.23
CA VAL A 80 0.34 15.15 -1.22
C VAL A 80 -0.55 15.33 -0.01
N ASP A 81 -1.77 14.82 -0.11
CA ASP A 81 -2.68 14.76 1.01
C ASP A 81 -2.19 13.78 2.10
N PRO A 82 -2.64 13.96 3.37
CA PRO A 82 -2.19 13.09 4.45
C PRO A 82 -2.49 11.60 4.23
N LEU A 83 -3.61 11.24 3.61
CA LEU A 83 -3.97 9.84 3.37
C LEU A 83 -3.06 9.21 2.32
N CYS A 84 -2.72 9.96 1.27
CA CYS A 84 -1.72 9.59 0.29
C CYS A 84 -0.35 9.43 0.95
N GLY A 85 0.02 10.33 1.86
CA GLY A 85 1.27 10.22 2.61
C GLY A 85 1.37 8.93 3.43
N VAL A 86 0.31 8.54 4.14
CA VAL A 86 0.25 7.25 4.85
C VAL A 86 0.38 6.07 3.88
N ALA A 87 -0.19 6.16 2.68
CA ALA A 87 -0.07 5.11 1.67
C ALA A 87 1.36 4.99 1.13
N VAL A 88 2.05 6.11 0.90
CA VAL A 88 3.47 6.14 0.49
C VAL A 88 4.37 5.53 1.55
N LEU A 89 4.15 5.83 2.84
CA LEU A 89 4.86 5.20 3.96
C LEU A 89 4.59 3.69 4.08
N ARG A 90 3.59 3.17 3.37
CA ARG A 90 3.26 1.74 3.24
C ARG A 90 3.64 1.15 1.88
N GLY A 91 4.46 1.86 1.10
CA GLY A 91 5.09 1.33 -0.12
C GLY A 91 4.35 1.65 -1.41
N SER A 92 3.31 2.50 -1.35
CA SER A 92 2.58 2.94 -2.53
C SER A 92 3.35 3.99 -3.33
N ASP A 93 3.19 3.94 -4.65
CA ASP A 93 3.42 5.10 -5.50
C ASP A 93 2.32 6.16 -5.30
N ILE A 94 2.54 7.35 -5.82
CA ILE A 94 1.61 8.47 -5.69
C ILE A 94 0.73 8.51 -6.93
N PHE A 95 -0.58 8.53 -6.73
CA PHE A 95 -1.56 8.67 -7.80
C PHE A 95 -2.00 10.13 -7.94
N ALA A 96 -2.41 10.53 -9.14
CA ALA A 96 -2.82 11.90 -9.45
C ALA A 96 -3.82 12.49 -8.43
N GLY A 97 -4.83 11.70 -8.03
CA GLY A 97 -5.85 12.15 -7.06
C GLY A 97 -5.33 12.43 -5.65
N GLY A 98 -4.10 12.03 -5.31
CA GLY A 98 -3.47 12.31 -4.02
C GLY A 98 -2.54 13.54 -4.03
N VAL A 99 -2.28 14.12 -5.20
CA VAL A 99 -1.41 15.29 -5.36
C VAL A 99 -2.20 16.57 -5.09
N ILE A 100 -1.73 17.40 -4.16
CA ILE A 100 -2.34 18.68 -3.80
C ILE A 100 -1.70 19.82 -4.59
N GLY A 101 -0.39 19.75 -4.79
CA GLY A 101 0.37 20.83 -5.43
C GLY A 101 1.79 20.43 -5.75
N ILE A 102 2.42 21.24 -6.61
CA ILE A 102 3.80 21.04 -7.04
C ILE A 102 4.46 22.40 -7.25
N GLU A 103 5.69 22.56 -6.76
CA GLU A 103 6.45 23.80 -6.94
C GLU A 103 6.81 24.03 -8.41
N PRO A 104 7.05 25.29 -8.83
CA PRO A 104 7.59 25.60 -10.15
C PRO A 104 8.94 24.91 -10.39
N GLY A 105 9.23 24.57 -11.66
CA GLY A 105 10.49 23.92 -12.04
C GLY A 105 10.45 22.40 -12.10
N ALA A 106 9.36 21.76 -11.65
CA ALA A 106 9.13 20.34 -11.87
C ALA A 106 8.57 20.09 -13.29
N SER A 107 9.22 19.23 -14.06
CA SER A 107 8.75 18.72 -15.34
C SER A 107 8.65 17.19 -15.33
N LYS A 108 7.90 16.63 -16.29
CA LYS A 108 7.81 15.19 -16.48
C LYS A 108 9.22 14.59 -16.63
N ASP A 109 9.40 13.39 -16.09
CA ASP A 109 10.64 12.61 -16.07
C ASP A 109 11.77 13.26 -15.25
N CYS A 110 11.44 14.23 -14.38
CA CYS A 110 12.38 14.82 -13.42
C CYS A 110 12.15 14.30 -11.98
N PRO A 111 13.21 14.26 -11.16
CA PRO A 111 13.09 13.92 -9.76
C PRO A 111 12.35 15.03 -8.99
N VAL A 112 11.55 14.62 -8.01
CA VAL A 112 10.81 15.49 -7.09
C VAL A 112 10.99 15.01 -5.65
N SER A 113 10.98 15.95 -4.71
CA SER A 113 10.97 15.66 -3.27
C SER A 113 9.54 15.72 -2.77
N VAL A 114 9.05 14.62 -2.19
CA VAL A 114 7.64 14.45 -1.83
C VAL A 114 7.40 14.77 -0.36
N TYR A 115 6.37 15.55 -0.10
CA TYR A 115 5.94 15.97 1.23
C TYR A 115 4.45 15.71 1.44
N ALA A 116 4.06 15.16 2.60
CA ALA A 116 2.67 15.15 3.04
C ALA A 116 2.33 16.46 3.77
N CYS A 117 1.24 17.10 3.37
CA CYS A 117 0.67 18.23 4.09
C CYS A 117 -0.12 17.73 5.31
N LEU A 118 0.14 18.27 6.49
CA LEU A 118 -0.50 17.82 7.74
C LEU A 118 -1.75 18.63 8.09
N GLU A 119 -1.94 19.76 7.44
CA GLU A 119 -3.07 20.66 7.62
C GLU A 119 -3.96 20.63 6.38
N LYS A 120 -5.25 20.93 6.55
CA LYS A 120 -6.17 21.04 5.42
C LYS A 120 -5.76 22.23 4.56
N PHE A 121 -5.52 21.96 3.29
CA PHE A 121 -5.14 22.98 2.33
C PHE A 121 -5.90 22.77 1.02
N ASN A 122 -6.21 23.86 0.33
CA ASN A 122 -6.90 23.77 -0.97
C ASN A 122 -5.94 23.21 -2.04
N ALA A 123 -6.45 22.53 -3.06
CA ALA A 123 -5.61 22.03 -4.14
C ALA A 123 -5.24 23.16 -5.13
N GLY A 124 -4.17 22.99 -5.90
CA GLY A 124 -3.93 23.83 -7.10
C GLY A 124 -2.98 25.03 -6.92
N PHE A 125 -2.20 25.09 -5.85
CA PHE A 125 -1.32 26.23 -5.60
C PHE A 125 -0.10 26.29 -6.52
N THR A 126 0.25 27.50 -6.94
CA THR A 126 1.50 27.86 -7.63
C THR A 126 2.56 28.42 -6.69
N LYS A 127 2.20 28.72 -5.44
CA LYS A 127 3.10 29.23 -4.38
C LYS A 127 3.58 28.09 -3.48
N ALA A 128 4.76 28.28 -2.88
CA ALA A 128 5.30 27.36 -1.89
C ALA A 128 4.33 27.22 -0.70
N TYR A 129 4.06 25.99 -0.28
CA TYR A 129 3.25 25.71 0.89
C TYR A 129 4.05 26.04 2.16
N THR A 130 3.47 26.84 3.06
CA THR A 130 4.13 27.32 4.28
C THR A 130 3.67 26.61 5.56
N GLY A 131 2.69 25.71 5.47
CA GLY A 131 2.18 24.95 6.61
C GLY A 131 3.09 23.78 7.01
N ALA A 132 2.69 23.05 8.04
CA ALA A 132 3.44 21.88 8.50
C ALA A 132 3.44 20.75 7.46
N THR A 133 4.63 20.24 7.14
CA THR A 133 4.83 19.15 6.18
C THR A 133 5.71 18.04 6.73
N ARG A 134 5.52 16.81 6.23
CA ARG A 134 6.40 15.66 6.50
C ARG A 134 7.05 15.18 5.20
N PHE A 135 8.38 15.11 5.15
CA PHE A 135 9.09 14.52 4.02
C PHE A 135 8.85 13.01 3.94
N LEU A 136 8.56 12.51 2.74
CA LEU A 136 8.25 11.09 2.48
C LEU A 136 9.33 10.37 1.66
N GLY A 137 10.21 11.12 1.01
CA GLY A 137 11.23 10.59 0.10
C GLY A 137 11.22 11.27 -1.26
N ASN A 138 12.05 10.75 -2.17
CA ASN A 138 12.13 11.23 -3.53
C ASN A 138 11.48 10.26 -4.51
N GLY A 139 10.99 10.81 -5.62
CA GLY A 139 10.40 10.02 -6.69
C GLY A 139 10.57 10.69 -8.05
N LEU A 140 10.23 9.94 -9.10
CA LEU A 140 10.23 10.39 -10.49
C LEU A 140 8.82 10.85 -10.87
N LEU A 141 8.68 12.10 -11.31
CA LEU A 141 7.42 12.62 -11.81
C LEU A 141 7.11 12.02 -13.18
N VAL A 142 6.03 11.27 -13.31
CA VAL A 142 5.67 10.58 -14.58
C VAL A 142 4.50 11.24 -15.32
N MET A 143 3.84 12.22 -14.70
CA MET A 143 2.75 12.99 -15.28
C MET A 143 3.12 14.45 -15.47
N GLU A 144 2.51 15.10 -16.46
CA GLU A 144 2.70 16.53 -16.67
C GLU A 144 1.90 17.35 -15.64
N ARG A 145 2.43 18.53 -15.29
CA ARG A 145 1.76 19.46 -14.35
C ARG A 145 0.31 19.77 -14.74
N LYS A 146 0.02 19.95 -16.04
CA LYS A 146 -1.33 20.21 -16.55
C LYS A 146 -2.31 19.06 -16.29
N GLN A 147 -1.81 17.82 -16.32
CA GLN A 147 -2.61 16.63 -16.01
C GLN A 147 -2.79 16.47 -14.50
N LEU A 148 -1.82 16.87 -13.69
CA LEU A 148 -1.93 16.75 -12.23
C LEU A 148 -2.87 17.78 -11.59
N LEU A 149 -2.87 19.01 -12.10
CA LEU A 149 -3.63 20.14 -11.56
C LEU A 149 -4.85 20.52 -12.43
N GLY A 150 -5.17 19.70 -13.43
CA GLY A 150 -6.38 19.82 -14.25
C GLY A 150 -7.61 19.28 -13.52
N ASP A 151 -8.60 18.78 -14.26
CA ASP A 151 -9.82 18.22 -13.65
C ASP A 151 -9.51 17.02 -12.74
N ILE A 152 -9.65 17.26 -11.43
CA ILE A 152 -9.36 16.33 -10.32
C ILE A 152 -10.16 15.01 -10.46
N HIS A 153 -11.28 15.03 -11.20
CA HIS A 153 -12.14 13.87 -11.41
C HIS A 153 -11.82 13.04 -12.66
N ALA A 154 -10.96 13.53 -13.57
CA ALA A 154 -10.67 12.85 -14.84
C ALA A 154 -9.32 12.12 -14.87
N ASN A 155 -8.38 12.49 -14.01
CA ASN A 155 -7.01 12.00 -14.09
C ASN A 155 -6.76 10.84 -13.12
N SER A 156 -6.80 9.62 -13.66
CA SER A 156 -6.42 8.40 -12.97
C SER A 156 -5.05 7.91 -13.45
N GLY A 157 -4.15 7.59 -12.53
CA GLY A 157 -2.85 6.99 -12.85
C GLY A 157 -1.76 7.38 -11.88
N VAL A 158 -0.59 6.74 -12.03
CA VAL A 158 0.59 7.05 -11.23
C VAL A 158 1.10 8.43 -11.64
N ALA A 159 1.19 9.34 -10.68
CA ALA A 159 1.74 10.68 -10.81
C ALA A 159 3.24 10.70 -10.52
N VAL A 160 3.66 9.98 -9.48
CA VAL A 160 5.06 9.89 -9.06
C VAL A 160 5.38 8.44 -8.74
N ARG A 161 6.47 7.93 -9.31
CA ARG A 161 7.06 6.64 -8.91
C ARG A 161 8.09 6.89 -7.82
N MET A 162 7.92 6.28 -6.65
CA MET A 162 8.82 6.50 -5.53
C MET A 162 10.13 5.73 -5.75
N THR A 163 11.23 6.45 -5.93
CA THR A 163 12.56 5.89 -6.23
C THR A 163 13.48 5.88 -5.02
N GLN A 164 13.28 6.77 -4.05
CA GLN A 164 14.02 6.78 -2.79
C GLN A 164 13.06 7.16 -1.65
N PRO A 165 12.11 6.27 -1.30
CA PRO A 165 11.19 6.52 -0.20
C PRO A 165 11.92 6.53 1.14
N LEU A 166 11.41 7.29 2.10
CA LEU A 166 11.90 7.27 3.49
C LEU A 166 11.71 5.89 4.12
N VAL A 167 10.64 5.19 3.71
CA VAL A 167 10.31 3.84 4.16
C VAL A 167 10.37 2.89 2.98
N VAL A 168 11.34 1.98 3.00
CA VAL A 168 11.44 0.91 2.00
C VAL A 168 10.67 -0.29 2.52
N CYS A 169 9.61 -0.63 1.80
CA CYS A 169 8.70 -1.72 2.10
C CYS A 169 8.08 -2.27 0.80
N PRO A 170 7.48 -3.47 0.84
CA PRO A 170 6.93 -4.13 -0.34
C PRO A 170 5.85 -3.30 -1.03
N SER A 171 5.95 -3.12 -2.35
CA SER A 171 4.85 -2.56 -3.13
C SER A 171 3.81 -3.63 -3.41
N PHE A 172 2.58 -3.38 -2.99
CA PHE A 172 1.45 -4.29 -3.21
C PHE A 172 0.98 -4.36 -4.68
N GLN A 173 1.61 -3.56 -5.56
CA GLN A 173 1.38 -3.59 -7.01
C GLN A 173 2.41 -4.44 -7.76
N SER A 174 3.43 -4.95 -7.07
CA SER A 174 4.42 -5.86 -7.63
C SER A 174 3.78 -7.16 -8.11
N CYS A 175 4.46 -7.84 -9.05
CA CYS A 175 4.08 -9.14 -9.59
C CYS A 175 3.83 -10.20 -8.49
N LEU A 176 4.45 -10.04 -7.31
CA LEU A 176 4.28 -10.90 -6.15
C LEU A 176 2.83 -11.11 -5.73
N PHE A 177 2.02 -10.04 -5.78
CA PHE A 177 0.62 -10.08 -5.34
C PHE A 177 -0.35 -10.42 -6.47
N GLN A 178 0.12 -10.47 -7.72
CA GLN A 178 -0.70 -10.77 -8.89
C GLN A 178 -0.98 -12.27 -9.01
N SER A 179 -0.09 -13.12 -8.50
CA SER A 179 -0.25 -14.58 -8.49
C SER A 179 -1.38 -15.08 -7.58
N GLY A 180 -1.86 -14.26 -6.65
CA GLY A 180 -2.86 -14.66 -5.65
C GLY A 180 -2.34 -15.48 -4.48
N ASN A 181 -1.06 -15.88 -4.51
CA ASN A 181 -0.39 -16.63 -3.43
C ASN A 181 -0.11 -15.79 -2.18
N LEU A 182 -0.03 -14.46 -2.37
CA LEU A 182 0.22 -13.50 -1.31
C LEU A 182 -0.84 -12.40 -1.35
N VAL A 183 -1.38 -12.08 -0.18
CA VAL A 183 -2.48 -11.14 -0.04
C VAL A 183 -2.14 -10.13 1.05
N ALA A 184 -1.95 -8.88 0.67
CA ALA A 184 -1.73 -7.79 1.62
C ALA A 184 -2.90 -7.69 2.62
N GLN A 185 -2.62 -7.88 3.91
CA GLN A 185 -3.64 -7.85 4.95
C GLN A 185 -2.98 -7.54 6.30
N ASN A 186 -3.52 -6.55 7.01
CA ASN A 186 -2.98 -6.15 8.30
C ASN A 186 -3.12 -7.26 9.35
N LEU A 187 -2.11 -7.45 10.19
CA LEU A 187 -2.04 -8.48 11.22
C LEU A 187 -3.31 -8.59 12.09
N PRO A 188 -3.90 -7.50 12.63
CA PRO A 188 -5.14 -7.60 13.41
C PRO A 188 -6.30 -8.20 12.60
N SER A 189 -6.32 -7.99 11.29
CA SER A 189 -7.34 -8.57 10.43
C SER A 189 -7.15 -10.06 10.21
N LEU A 190 -5.91 -10.56 10.17
CA LEU A 190 -5.65 -12.01 10.14
C LEU A 190 -6.07 -12.65 11.46
N VAL A 191 -5.74 -12.01 12.59
CA VAL A 191 -6.15 -12.48 13.92
C VAL A 191 -7.67 -12.57 14.01
N CYS A 192 -8.41 -11.55 13.59
CA CYS A 192 -9.88 -11.59 13.61
C CYS A 192 -10.45 -12.80 12.86
N ALA A 193 -9.93 -13.11 11.67
CA ALA A 193 -10.42 -14.23 10.88
C ALA A 193 -10.10 -15.58 11.54
N ARG A 194 -8.89 -15.72 12.10
CA ARG A 194 -8.48 -16.92 12.84
C ARG A 194 -9.25 -17.13 14.13
N VAL A 195 -9.56 -16.05 14.87
CA VAL A 195 -10.35 -16.12 16.10
C VAL A 195 -11.81 -16.50 15.82
N LEU A 196 -12.37 -16.09 14.67
CA LEU A 196 -13.70 -16.54 14.27
C LEU A 196 -13.74 -18.04 13.96
N ASP A 197 -12.62 -18.61 13.51
CA ASP A 197 -12.41 -20.05 13.27
C ASP A 197 -13.52 -20.71 12.43
N ALA A 198 -13.89 -20.04 11.33
CA ALA A 198 -14.88 -20.54 10.40
C ALA A 198 -14.44 -21.88 9.77
N GLN A 199 -15.25 -22.92 9.94
CA GLN A 199 -14.95 -24.27 9.47
C GLN A 199 -15.61 -24.58 8.12
N PRO A 200 -15.02 -25.48 7.32
CA PRO A 200 -15.64 -26.02 6.12
C PRO A 200 -17.07 -26.54 6.39
N GLY A 201 -18.02 -26.18 5.52
CA GLY A 201 -19.42 -26.59 5.60
C GLY A 201 -20.31 -25.70 6.47
N GLN A 202 -19.75 -24.76 7.22
CA GLN A 202 -20.53 -23.82 8.03
C GLN A 202 -21.20 -22.73 7.18
N THR A 203 -22.21 -22.08 7.78
CA THR A 203 -22.77 -20.83 7.26
C THR A 203 -22.26 -19.66 8.08
N VAL A 204 -21.61 -18.70 7.45
CA VAL A 204 -20.99 -17.54 8.08
C VAL A 204 -21.52 -16.25 7.47
N LEU A 205 -21.77 -15.23 8.30
CA LEU A 205 -22.27 -13.92 7.89
C LEU A 205 -21.23 -12.84 8.18
N ASP A 206 -20.75 -12.16 7.14
CA ASP A 206 -19.96 -10.92 7.24
C ASP A 206 -20.85 -9.73 6.89
N MET A 207 -21.34 -9.04 7.93
CA MET A 207 -22.26 -7.90 7.79
C MET A 207 -21.62 -6.61 7.25
N CYS A 208 -20.28 -6.53 7.25
CA CYS A 208 -19.51 -5.33 6.90
C CYS A 208 -18.31 -5.68 6.01
N CYS A 209 -18.60 -6.40 4.92
CA CYS A 209 -17.61 -7.10 4.12
C CYS A 209 -16.69 -6.14 3.34
N ALA A 210 -17.19 -5.05 2.78
CA ALA A 210 -16.43 -4.29 1.82
C ALA A 210 -15.53 -3.20 2.47
N PRO A 211 -14.39 -2.80 1.85
CA PRO A 211 -13.68 -3.47 0.78
C PRO A 211 -12.66 -4.46 1.40
N ARG A 212 -12.99 -5.05 2.56
CA ARG A 212 -12.02 -5.72 3.42
C ARG A 212 -11.82 -7.15 2.94
N ARG A 213 -10.56 -7.58 2.94
CA ARG A 213 -10.15 -8.93 2.54
C ARG A 213 -10.51 -10.02 3.56
N LYS A 214 -11.19 -9.68 4.66
CA LYS A 214 -11.56 -10.63 5.72
C LYS A 214 -12.57 -11.66 5.22
N CYS A 215 -13.56 -11.25 4.44
CA CYS A 215 -14.51 -12.18 3.83
C CYS A 215 -13.79 -13.24 2.98
N LEU A 216 -12.85 -12.82 2.12
CA LEU A 216 -12.04 -13.74 1.32
C LEU A 216 -11.13 -14.62 2.20
N HIS A 217 -10.75 -14.13 3.37
CA HIS A 217 -10.03 -14.92 4.38
C HIS A 217 -10.87 -15.97 5.06
N LEU A 218 -12.12 -15.67 5.38
CA LEU A 218 -13.05 -16.67 5.87
C LEU A 218 -13.31 -17.74 4.81
N ALA A 219 -13.48 -17.35 3.54
CA ALA A 219 -13.63 -18.30 2.44
C ALA A 219 -12.44 -19.26 2.32
N ASP A 220 -11.21 -18.74 2.46
CA ASP A 220 -9.99 -19.56 2.45
C ASP A 220 -9.92 -20.51 3.67
N LEU A 221 -10.29 -20.06 4.87
CA LEU A 221 -10.31 -20.90 6.08
C LEU A 221 -11.38 -22.00 5.98
N MET A 222 -12.51 -21.69 5.38
CA MET A 222 -13.60 -22.63 5.09
C MET A 222 -13.28 -23.55 3.90
N GLN A 223 -12.09 -23.44 3.29
CA GLN A 223 -11.66 -24.24 2.13
C GLN A 223 -12.65 -24.18 0.97
N MET A 224 -13.31 -23.04 0.79
CA MET A 224 -14.39 -22.85 -0.20
C MET A 224 -15.58 -23.82 -0.04
N GLN A 225 -15.81 -24.36 1.16
CA GLN A 225 -16.93 -25.27 1.46
C GLN A 225 -17.87 -24.63 2.48
N GLY A 226 -19.18 -24.68 2.22
CA GLY A 226 -20.20 -24.06 3.07
C GLY A 226 -20.84 -22.83 2.42
N THR A 227 -21.34 -21.91 3.23
CA THR A 227 -22.02 -20.68 2.77
C THR A 227 -21.44 -19.46 3.46
N LEU A 228 -20.93 -18.49 2.69
CA LEU A 228 -20.46 -17.21 3.21
C LEU A 228 -21.33 -16.07 2.68
N ILE A 229 -22.09 -15.46 3.58
CA ILE A 229 -23.00 -14.34 3.26
C ILE A 229 -22.24 -13.04 3.51
N ALA A 230 -21.98 -12.28 2.45
CA ALA A 230 -21.27 -11.00 2.51
C ALA A 230 -22.23 -9.83 2.26
N ILE A 231 -22.34 -8.91 3.22
CA ILE A 231 -23.20 -7.73 3.14
C ILE A 231 -22.33 -6.48 3.28
N ASP A 232 -22.63 -5.44 2.49
CA ASP A 232 -22.13 -4.08 2.70
C ASP A 232 -23.18 -3.08 2.24
N LYS A 233 -23.23 -1.90 2.88
CA LYS A 233 -24.15 -0.83 2.51
C LYS A 233 -23.88 -0.28 1.10
N SER A 234 -22.63 -0.36 0.62
CA SER A 234 -22.22 0.21 -0.66
C SER A 234 -22.15 -0.84 -1.76
N ALA A 235 -23.09 -0.79 -2.71
CA ALA A 235 -23.08 -1.64 -3.89
C ALA A 235 -21.75 -1.57 -4.67
N LYS A 236 -21.17 -0.36 -4.81
CA LYS A 236 -19.88 -0.16 -5.48
C LYS A 236 -18.74 -0.94 -4.80
N ARG A 237 -18.66 -0.90 -3.46
CA ARG A 237 -17.61 -1.63 -2.71
C ARG A 237 -17.86 -3.13 -2.74
N LEU A 238 -19.12 -3.57 -2.76
CA LEU A 238 -19.50 -4.98 -2.88
C LEU A 238 -19.08 -5.55 -4.24
N ASN A 239 -19.25 -4.81 -5.33
CA ASN A 239 -18.77 -5.21 -6.66
C ASN A 239 -17.26 -5.49 -6.67
N THR A 240 -16.46 -4.66 -5.97
CA THR A 240 -15.01 -4.90 -5.84
C THR A 240 -14.70 -6.20 -5.10
N VAL A 241 -15.50 -6.57 -4.09
CA VAL A 241 -15.35 -7.86 -3.40
C VAL A 241 -15.69 -9.01 -4.34
N ALA A 242 -16.77 -8.89 -5.12
CA ALA A 242 -17.16 -9.91 -6.10
C ALA A 242 -16.07 -10.13 -7.16
N GLU A 243 -15.50 -9.05 -7.72
CA GLU A 243 -14.36 -9.13 -8.65
C GLU A 243 -13.14 -9.80 -8.03
N GLN A 244 -12.84 -9.52 -6.76
CA GLN A 244 -11.74 -10.17 -6.04
C GLN A 244 -12.03 -11.65 -5.76
N ALA A 245 -13.27 -12.00 -5.42
CA ALA A 245 -13.68 -13.38 -5.21
C ALA A 245 -13.47 -14.22 -6.48
N VAL A 246 -13.84 -13.70 -7.65
CA VAL A 246 -13.62 -14.38 -8.94
C VAL A 246 -12.13 -14.67 -9.17
N LYS A 247 -11.24 -13.72 -8.86
CA LYS A 247 -9.79 -13.90 -9.00
C LYS A 247 -9.19 -14.96 -8.05
N LEU A 248 -9.93 -15.40 -7.03
CA LEU A 248 -9.46 -16.37 -6.05
C LEU A 248 -9.92 -17.81 -6.33
N VAL A 249 -10.81 -18.00 -7.32
CA VAL A 249 -11.40 -19.30 -7.69
C VAL A 249 -10.62 -20.00 -8.82
N TYR A 250 -9.70 -19.29 -9.47
CA TYR A 250 -8.77 -19.82 -10.48
C TYR A 250 -7.36 -20.01 -9.91
#